data_AF-A0AA87XW68-F1
#
_entry.id   AF-A0AA87XW68-F1
#
_cell.length_a   1.000
_cell.length_b   1.000
_cell.length_c   1.000
_cell.angle_alpha   90.00
_cell.angle_beta   90.00
_cell.angle_gamma   90.00
#
_symmetry.space_group_name_H-M   'P 1'
#
loop_
_entity.id
_entity.type
_entity.pdbx_description
1 polymer ?
#
loop_
_entity_poly.entity_id
_entity_poly.type
_entity_poly.pdbx_seq_one_letter_code
_entity_poly.pdbx_strand_id
1 'polypeptide(L)'
;MLLRRGDLMPLTAYSISAQKEEDVGQVLKRLSTEFGECIATVEAVPEAWRAFMRQDLQCPCCFVTGAELVKEAHSKARTTPVRQACFRFSNPKHREHCDFDSTKTANTVPENLVAFSDSNSAITKAVRELVGTGIELGLFSQKSIRDMREWFFTKKTQSMFVVTLDPRFPKWMNLLYRQKFYAKTVEGVELTAEIVMNPKFKWHAAAAREQILRHPEFQAFLDAFNNKRNAFMLEYNRMGTLARRWQGRTVFDPSLLEEEYRKTCQLAEFMVKNYKPLKFATSNKGITVSSVLALAALLMFVRDWDQDLARSDFSRITEVAGNSNQDLGNVLGLNPFHDFRAWQALKAVQEFGVHVPEYIDLKAERVAIEQELRAKFGAPPIPVE
;
A
#
# COMPACT_ATOMS: atom_id res chain seq x y z
N MET A 1 -25.55 -10.60 25.68
CA MET A 1 -25.75 -11.68 24.69
C MET A 1 -24.75 -11.47 23.55
N LEU A 2 -23.80 -12.40 23.43
CA LEU A 2 -22.55 -12.29 22.66
C LEU A 2 -22.78 -12.09 21.15
N LEU A 3 -22.41 -10.92 20.63
CA LEU A 3 -22.23 -10.68 19.19
C LEU A 3 -20.98 -11.46 18.74
N ARG A 4 -21.17 -12.56 18.00
CA ARG A 4 -20.08 -13.38 17.46
C ARG A 4 -19.30 -12.60 16.40
N ARG A 5 -17.98 -12.62 16.57
CA ARG A 5 -16.92 -12.09 15.71
C ARG A 5 -16.99 -12.72 14.32
N GLY A 6 -16.80 -11.92 13.27
CA GLY A 6 -16.71 -12.40 11.90
C GLY A 6 -15.26 -12.42 11.43
N ASP A 7 -14.79 -13.58 11.02
CA ASP A 7 -13.49 -13.75 10.36
C ASP A 7 -13.57 -13.17 8.93
N LEU A 8 -12.48 -12.56 8.43
CA LEU A 8 -12.39 -12.17 7.01
C LEU A 8 -12.23 -13.45 6.19
N MET A 9 -13.11 -13.63 5.21
CA MET A 9 -13.16 -14.82 4.36
C MET A 9 -12.88 -14.39 2.93
N PRO A 10 -11.88 -14.97 2.24
CA PRO A 10 -11.65 -14.67 0.85
C PRO A 10 -12.89 -15.03 0.01
N LEU A 11 -13.34 -14.09 -0.83
CA LEU A 11 -14.47 -14.28 -1.76
C LEU A 11 -14.11 -15.28 -2.86
N THR A 12 -12.83 -15.39 -3.18
CA THR A 12 -12.25 -16.27 -4.19
C THR A 12 -11.20 -17.19 -3.60
N ALA A 13 -11.01 -18.36 -4.18
CA ALA A 13 -9.92 -19.27 -3.86
C ALA A 13 -9.23 -19.73 -5.16
N TYR A 14 -7.94 -20.06 -5.07
CA TYR A 14 -7.24 -20.62 -6.23
C TYR A 14 -7.50 -22.12 -6.31
N SER A 15 -8.07 -22.60 -7.43
CA SER A 15 -8.20 -24.03 -7.72
C SER A 15 -6.92 -24.56 -8.36
N ILE A 16 -6.33 -25.59 -7.76
CA ILE A 16 -5.13 -26.27 -8.26
C ILE A 16 -5.46 -26.99 -9.57
N SER A 17 -6.59 -27.71 -9.63
CA SER A 17 -7.01 -28.50 -10.78
C SER A 17 -7.40 -27.63 -11.97
N ALA A 18 -8.08 -26.51 -11.74
CA ALA A 18 -8.50 -25.59 -12.79
C ALA A 18 -7.43 -24.51 -13.11
N GLN A 19 -6.36 -24.44 -12.33
CA GLN A 19 -5.25 -23.47 -12.44
C GLN A 19 -5.69 -22.00 -12.50
N LYS A 20 -6.80 -21.66 -11.83
CA LYS A 20 -7.41 -20.33 -11.88
C LYS A 20 -8.06 -19.97 -10.54
N GLU A 21 -8.27 -18.68 -10.32
CA GLU A 21 -8.96 -18.16 -9.14
C GLU A 21 -10.47 -18.17 -9.40
N GLU A 22 -11.23 -18.81 -8.50
CA GLU A 22 -12.67 -19.02 -8.64
C GLU A 22 -13.41 -18.52 -7.40
N ASP A 23 -14.56 -17.88 -7.60
CA ASP A 23 -15.54 -17.66 -6.54
C ASP A 23 -16.36 -18.93 -6.24
N VAL A 24 -17.17 -18.91 -5.17
CA VAL A 24 -18.00 -20.06 -4.78
C VAL A 24 -18.94 -20.50 -5.90
N GLY A 25 -19.57 -19.57 -6.61
CA GLY A 25 -20.50 -19.89 -7.70
C GLY A 25 -19.80 -20.55 -8.89
N GLN A 26 -18.61 -20.06 -9.24
CA GLN A 26 -17.76 -20.62 -10.30
C GLN A 26 -17.32 -22.04 -9.97
N VAL A 27 -16.86 -22.29 -8.72
CA VAL A 27 -16.50 -23.65 -8.26
C VAL A 27 -17.70 -24.57 -8.33
N LEU A 28 -18.85 -24.17 -7.79
CA LEU A 28 -20.06 -25.01 -7.79
C LEU A 28 -20.55 -25.33 -9.19
N LYS A 29 -20.50 -24.36 -10.11
CA LYS A 29 -20.86 -24.57 -11.52
C LYS A 29 -19.92 -25.57 -12.20
N ARG A 30 -18.62 -25.48 -11.94
CA ARG A 30 -17.61 -26.41 -12.46
C ARG A 30 -17.84 -27.81 -11.93
N LEU A 31 -17.93 -27.98 -10.62
CA LEU A 31 -18.17 -29.28 -9.99
C LEU A 31 -19.51 -29.88 -10.43
N SER A 32 -20.55 -29.08 -10.59
CA SER A 32 -21.84 -29.56 -11.12
C SER A 32 -21.72 -30.14 -12.53
N THR A 33 -20.84 -29.55 -13.35
CA THR A 33 -20.57 -30.04 -14.70
C THR A 33 -19.74 -31.32 -14.66
N GLU A 34 -18.72 -31.37 -13.80
CA GLU A 34 -17.77 -32.48 -13.67
C GLU A 34 -18.40 -33.75 -13.08
N PHE A 35 -19.27 -33.58 -12.08
CA PHE A 35 -19.97 -34.67 -11.39
C PHE A 35 -21.37 -34.95 -11.93
N GLY A 36 -21.89 -34.13 -12.86
CA GLY A 36 -23.21 -34.33 -13.46
C GLY A 36 -24.40 -34.06 -12.53
N GLU A 37 -24.19 -33.38 -11.41
CA GLU A 37 -25.23 -33.05 -10.42
C GLU A 37 -25.42 -31.53 -10.34
N CYS A 38 -26.65 -31.03 -10.49
CA CYS A 38 -26.92 -29.59 -10.37
C CYS A 38 -27.18 -29.20 -8.92
N ILE A 39 -26.26 -28.44 -8.30
CA ILE A 39 -26.38 -27.99 -6.92
C ILE A 39 -26.62 -26.50 -6.85
N ALA A 40 -27.79 -26.12 -6.36
CA ALA A 40 -28.23 -24.72 -6.30
C ALA A 40 -27.77 -23.97 -5.03
N THR A 41 -27.43 -24.68 -3.95
CA THR A 41 -27.12 -24.05 -2.64
C THR A 41 -25.91 -24.69 -1.96
N VAL A 42 -25.21 -23.90 -1.14
CA VAL A 42 -24.02 -24.35 -0.39
C VAL A 42 -24.35 -25.51 0.55
N GLU A 43 -25.55 -25.58 1.10
CA GLU A 43 -26.00 -26.63 2.01
C GLU A 43 -26.15 -27.99 1.31
N ALA A 44 -26.54 -27.98 0.05
CA ALA A 44 -26.79 -29.20 -0.73
C ALA A 44 -25.51 -29.85 -1.27
N VAL A 45 -24.33 -29.24 -1.05
CA VAL A 45 -23.04 -29.76 -1.54
C VAL A 45 -22.64 -31.06 -0.81
N PRO A 46 -22.46 -32.19 -1.53
CA PRO A 46 -22.05 -33.48 -0.98
C PRO A 46 -20.71 -33.40 -0.25
N GLU A 47 -20.51 -34.26 0.74
CA GLU A 47 -19.24 -34.34 1.46
C GLU A 47 -18.08 -34.72 0.54
N ALA A 48 -18.32 -35.50 -0.53
CA ALA A 48 -17.31 -35.81 -1.53
C ALA A 48 -16.77 -34.55 -2.23
N TRP A 49 -17.64 -33.60 -2.59
CA TRP A 49 -17.23 -32.33 -3.18
C TRP A 49 -16.52 -31.45 -2.14
N ARG A 50 -16.97 -31.45 -0.89
CA ARG A 50 -16.30 -30.73 0.20
C ARG A 50 -14.89 -31.27 0.44
N ALA A 51 -14.73 -32.59 0.45
CA ALA A 51 -13.44 -33.25 0.55
C ALA A 51 -12.52 -32.89 -0.62
N PHE A 52 -13.04 -32.88 -1.85
CA PHE A 52 -12.31 -32.42 -3.03
C PHE A 52 -11.89 -30.95 -2.89
N MET A 53 -12.82 -30.04 -2.58
CA MET A 53 -12.53 -28.61 -2.40
C MET A 53 -11.50 -28.34 -1.31
N ARG A 54 -11.50 -29.09 -0.20
CA ARG A 54 -10.47 -28.98 0.84
C ARG A 54 -9.07 -29.28 0.32
N GLN A 55 -8.94 -30.13 -0.70
CA GLN A 55 -7.64 -30.47 -1.30
C GLN A 55 -7.28 -29.55 -2.48
N ASP A 56 -8.28 -29.18 -3.29
CA ASP A 56 -8.11 -28.43 -4.53
C ASP A 56 -7.96 -26.92 -4.31
N LEU A 57 -8.65 -26.35 -3.33
CA LEU A 57 -8.72 -24.91 -3.15
C LEU A 57 -7.64 -24.41 -2.17
N GLN A 58 -6.91 -23.39 -2.60
CA GLN A 58 -5.88 -22.70 -1.83
C GLN A 58 -6.31 -21.28 -1.47
N CYS A 59 -5.91 -20.85 -0.28
CA CYS A 59 -5.99 -19.44 0.11
C CYS A 59 -5.18 -18.59 -0.89
N PRO A 60 -5.76 -17.52 -1.47
CA PRO A 60 -5.06 -16.70 -2.45
C PRO A 60 -3.89 -15.88 -1.90
N CYS A 61 -3.74 -15.79 -0.57
CA CYS A 61 -2.66 -15.04 0.09
C CYS A 61 -1.56 -15.94 0.64
N CYS A 62 -1.90 -17.00 1.37
CA CYS A 62 -0.91 -17.85 2.07
C CYS A 62 -0.87 -19.30 1.57
N PHE A 63 -1.64 -19.64 0.54
CA PHE A 63 -1.60 -20.92 -0.19
C PHE A 63 -1.89 -22.15 0.66
N VAL A 64 -2.46 -21.96 1.85
CA VAL A 64 -2.95 -23.08 2.67
C VAL A 64 -4.19 -23.67 2.00
N THR A 65 -4.28 -24.99 1.96
CA THR A 65 -5.48 -25.73 1.56
C THR A 65 -6.45 -25.86 2.74
N GLY A 66 -7.50 -26.66 2.62
CA GLY A 66 -8.49 -26.84 3.68
C GLY A 66 -9.66 -25.85 3.61
N ALA A 67 -10.04 -25.45 2.39
CA ALA A 67 -11.18 -24.56 2.18
C ALA A 67 -12.50 -25.19 2.63
N GLU A 68 -13.27 -24.43 3.41
CA GLU A 68 -14.65 -24.71 3.77
C GLU A 68 -15.58 -23.65 3.17
N LEU A 69 -16.72 -24.08 2.64
CA LEU A 69 -17.73 -23.16 2.12
C LEU A 69 -18.50 -22.49 3.25
N VAL A 70 -18.62 -21.17 3.19
CA VAL A 70 -19.46 -20.38 4.10
C VAL A 70 -20.59 -19.75 3.32
N LYS A 71 -21.81 -20.00 3.81
CA LYS A 71 -23.05 -19.56 3.19
C LYS A 71 -23.24 -18.05 3.19
N GLU A 72 -24.09 -17.60 2.28
CA GLU A 72 -24.64 -16.25 2.31
C GLU A 72 -25.44 -16.02 3.59
N ALA A 73 -25.33 -14.81 4.14
CA ALA A 73 -26.17 -14.39 5.26
C ALA A 73 -27.20 -13.40 4.74
N HIS A 74 -28.49 -13.60 5.03
CA HIS A 74 -29.56 -12.66 4.68
C HIS A 74 -30.05 -11.90 5.93
N SER A 75 -30.37 -10.62 5.75
CA SER A 75 -31.04 -9.82 6.78
C SER A 75 -32.53 -10.11 6.69
N LYS A 76 -33.22 -10.19 7.83
CA LYS A 76 -34.69 -10.26 7.85
C LYS A 76 -35.36 -9.00 7.26
N ALA A 77 -34.63 -7.89 7.12
CA ALA A 77 -35.14 -6.59 6.69
C ALA A 77 -34.73 -6.17 5.26
N ARG A 78 -33.85 -6.91 4.58
CA ARG A 78 -33.39 -6.60 3.21
C ARG A 78 -33.43 -7.84 2.34
N THR A 79 -33.89 -7.67 1.10
CA THR A 79 -33.88 -8.69 0.05
C THR A 79 -32.47 -8.99 -0.48
N THR A 80 -31.50 -8.08 -0.28
CA THR A 80 -30.10 -8.28 -0.63
C THR A 80 -29.33 -9.05 0.45
N PRO A 81 -28.44 -10.00 0.07
CA PRO A 81 -27.59 -10.71 1.03
C PRO A 81 -26.73 -9.72 1.82
N VAL A 82 -26.64 -9.92 3.12
CA VAL A 82 -25.79 -9.19 4.08
C VAL A 82 -24.32 -9.62 3.96
N ARG A 83 -24.07 -10.87 3.56
CA ARG A 83 -22.74 -11.40 3.23
C ARG A 83 -22.84 -12.37 2.06
N GLN A 84 -21.93 -12.25 1.11
CA GLN A 84 -21.76 -13.18 -0.02
C GLN A 84 -21.17 -14.51 0.44
N ALA A 85 -21.38 -15.56 -0.35
CA ALA A 85 -20.74 -16.85 -0.14
C ALA A 85 -19.23 -16.70 -0.30
N CYS A 86 -18.46 -17.41 0.52
CA CYS A 86 -17.01 -17.26 0.57
C CYS A 86 -16.34 -18.52 1.11
N PHE A 87 -15.01 -18.54 1.06
CA PHE A 87 -14.19 -19.65 1.56
C PHE A 87 -13.61 -19.33 2.93
N ARG A 88 -13.55 -20.32 3.81
CA ARG A 88 -12.86 -20.25 5.11
C ARG A 88 -11.74 -21.27 5.15
N PHE A 89 -10.58 -20.88 5.67
CA PHE A 89 -9.41 -21.76 5.84
C PHE A 89 -9.06 -21.88 7.33
N SER A 90 -9.74 -22.80 8.02
CA SER A 90 -9.65 -22.98 9.46
C SER A 90 -8.73 -24.13 9.87
N ASN A 91 -8.54 -25.12 8.99
CA ASN A 91 -7.72 -26.31 9.23
C ASN A 91 -7.06 -26.82 7.92
N PRO A 92 -5.74 -26.62 7.72
CA PRO A 92 -4.83 -25.92 8.62
C PRO A 92 -5.21 -24.44 8.73
N LYS A 93 -4.82 -23.80 9.84
CA LYS A 93 -4.94 -22.34 9.96
C LYS A 93 -4.08 -21.64 8.91
N HIS A 94 -4.40 -20.38 8.63
CA HIS A 94 -3.56 -19.53 7.81
C HIS A 94 -2.11 -19.51 8.33
N ARG A 95 -1.16 -19.38 7.39
CA ARG A 95 0.25 -19.15 7.75
C ARG A 95 0.39 -17.77 8.39
N GLU A 96 1.38 -17.60 9.27
CA GLU A 96 1.71 -16.29 9.85
C GLU A 96 1.88 -15.23 8.76
N HIS A 97 1.41 -14.01 9.06
CA HIS A 97 1.43 -12.86 8.15
C HIS A 97 0.56 -13.00 6.89
N CYS A 98 -0.35 -13.98 6.84
CA CYS A 98 -1.44 -13.98 5.88
C CYS A 98 -2.37 -12.79 6.15
N ASP A 99 -2.76 -12.10 5.08
CA ASP A 99 -3.64 -10.93 5.19
C ASP A 99 -5.08 -11.31 5.62
N PHE A 100 -5.43 -12.61 5.57
CA PHE A 100 -6.70 -13.18 6.03
C PHE A 100 -6.67 -13.77 7.45
N ASP A 101 -5.52 -13.75 8.15
CA ASP A 101 -5.38 -14.35 9.49
C ASP A 101 -5.99 -13.49 10.64
N SER A 102 -6.35 -12.22 10.38
CA SER A 102 -6.80 -11.29 11.43
C SER A 102 -8.32 -11.10 11.50
N THR A 103 -8.89 -11.17 12.71
CA THR A 103 -10.31 -10.91 12.97
C THR A 103 -10.70 -9.42 12.92
N LYS A 104 -9.74 -8.49 12.76
CA LYS A 104 -9.96 -7.03 12.81
C LYS A 104 -10.15 -6.39 11.43
N THR A 105 -9.95 -7.13 10.35
CA THR A 105 -10.09 -6.69 8.95
C THR A 105 -11.37 -7.23 8.30
N ALA A 106 -12.39 -7.56 9.09
CA ALA A 106 -13.66 -8.09 8.59
C ALA A 106 -14.26 -7.13 7.53
N ASN A 107 -14.41 -7.63 6.30
CA ASN A 107 -14.97 -6.96 5.12
C ASN A 107 -14.04 -5.97 4.36
N THR A 108 -12.71 -6.01 4.51
CA THR A 108 -11.82 -5.18 3.67
C THR A 108 -10.82 -6.02 2.87
N VAL A 109 -10.73 -5.75 1.56
CA VAL A 109 -9.67 -6.28 0.69
C VAL A 109 -8.33 -5.70 1.17
N PRO A 110 -7.30 -6.54 1.41
CA PRO A 110 -5.96 -6.07 1.72
C PRO A 110 -5.46 -5.03 0.72
N GLU A 111 -4.82 -3.96 1.17
CA GLU A 111 -4.48 -2.81 0.31
C GLU A 111 -3.43 -3.14 -0.77
N ASN A 112 -2.65 -4.19 -0.56
CA ASN A 112 -1.73 -4.80 -1.52
C ASN A 112 -2.45 -5.61 -2.60
N LEU A 113 -3.67 -6.10 -2.35
CA LEU A 113 -4.49 -6.75 -3.36
C LEU A 113 -5.25 -5.68 -4.16
N VAL A 114 -5.09 -5.74 -5.48
CA VAL A 114 -5.65 -4.73 -6.39
C VAL A 114 -6.69 -5.40 -7.27
N ALA A 115 -7.95 -4.99 -7.14
CA ALA A 115 -8.97 -5.43 -8.06
C ALA A 115 -8.75 -4.83 -9.45
N PHE A 116 -8.54 -5.68 -10.46
CA PHE A 116 -8.60 -5.26 -11.87
C PHE A 116 -10.08 -5.11 -12.35
N SER A 117 -11.05 -5.58 -11.56
CA SER A 117 -12.48 -5.65 -11.89
C SER A 117 -13.39 -4.57 -11.26
N ASP A 118 -13.02 -3.98 -10.12
CA ASP A 118 -14.05 -3.41 -9.23
C ASP A 118 -14.23 -1.89 -9.29
N SER A 119 -13.44 -1.19 -10.10
CA SER A 119 -13.60 0.26 -10.25
C SER A 119 -14.03 0.65 -11.66
N ASN A 120 -15.09 1.45 -11.76
CA ASN A 120 -15.51 2.10 -13.01
C ASN A 120 -14.50 3.16 -13.51
N SER A 121 -13.31 3.24 -12.91
CA SER A 121 -12.29 4.20 -13.33
C SER A 121 -11.70 3.81 -14.70
N ALA A 122 -11.38 4.82 -15.51
CA ALA A 122 -10.74 4.61 -16.81
C ALA A 122 -9.43 3.80 -16.69
N ILE A 123 -8.68 3.97 -15.59
CA ILE A 123 -7.44 3.22 -15.37
C ILE A 123 -7.72 1.73 -15.15
N THR A 124 -8.72 1.38 -14.33
CA THR A 124 -9.04 -0.03 -14.07
C THR A 124 -9.57 -0.73 -15.31
N LYS A 125 -10.35 -0.03 -16.14
CA LYS A 125 -10.78 -0.55 -17.45
C LYS A 125 -9.60 -0.81 -18.38
N ALA A 126 -8.70 0.17 -18.52
CA ALA A 126 -7.49 0.03 -19.33
C ALA A 126 -6.59 -1.12 -18.85
N VAL A 127 -6.37 -1.24 -17.53
CA VAL A 127 -5.59 -2.35 -16.97
C VAL A 127 -6.29 -3.69 -17.19
N ARG A 128 -7.62 -3.78 -17.00
CA ARG A 128 -8.38 -5.02 -17.24
C ARG A 128 -8.26 -5.50 -18.68
N GLU A 129 -8.34 -4.59 -19.64
CA GLU A 129 -8.17 -4.88 -21.05
C GLU A 129 -6.78 -5.44 -21.34
N LEU A 130 -5.73 -4.80 -20.81
CA LEU A 130 -4.35 -5.29 -20.96
C LEU A 130 -4.13 -6.65 -20.30
N VAL A 131 -4.72 -6.87 -19.11
CA VAL A 131 -4.66 -8.16 -18.41
C VAL A 131 -5.37 -9.25 -19.22
N GLY A 132 -6.61 -9.00 -19.66
CA GLY A 132 -7.38 -9.94 -20.48
C GLY A 132 -6.65 -10.29 -21.78
N THR A 133 -6.17 -9.27 -22.48
CA THR A 133 -5.38 -9.44 -23.72
C THR A 133 -4.10 -10.26 -23.48
N GLY A 134 -3.36 -9.98 -22.39
CA GLY A 134 -2.15 -10.73 -22.05
C GLY A 134 -2.40 -12.20 -21.73
N ILE A 135 -3.56 -12.51 -21.12
CA ILE A 135 -4.01 -13.89 -20.87
C ILE A 135 -4.37 -14.58 -22.18
N GLU A 136 -5.11 -13.92 -23.07
CA GLU A 136 -5.48 -14.49 -24.39
C GLU A 136 -4.26 -14.78 -25.26
N LEU A 137 -3.25 -13.90 -25.23
CA LEU A 137 -1.99 -14.10 -25.93
C LEU A 137 -1.10 -15.18 -25.28
N GLY A 138 -1.48 -15.72 -24.12
CA GLY A 138 -0.70 -16.71 -23.39
C GLY A 138 0.62 -16.19 -22.83
N LEU A 139 0.75 -14.86 -22.65
CA LEU A 139 1.98 -14.24 -22.13
C LEU A 139 2.09 -14.42 -20.61
N PHE A 140 0.95 -14.50 -19.93
CA PHE A 140 0.81 -14.88 -18.54
C PHE A 140 -0.58 -15.48 -18.31
N SER A 141 -0.80 -16.09 -17.15
CA SER A 141 -2.08 -16.69 -16.80
C SER A 141 -2.48 -16.35 -15.36
N GLN A 142 -3.67 -16.79 -14.94
CA GLN A 142 -4.05 -16.69 -13.53
C GLN A 142 -3.11 -17.49 -12.61
N LYS A 143 -2.54 -18.59 -13.11
CA LYS A 143 -1.45 -19.29 -12.43
C LYS A 143 -0.23 -18.39 -12.24
N SER A 144 0.18 -17.62 -13.25
CA SER A 144 1.28 -16.65 -13.12
C SER A 144 1.02 -15.62 -12.02
N ILE A 145 -0.22 -15.14 -11.88
CA ILE A 145 -0.62 -14.21 -10.80
C ILE A 145 -0.49 -14.89 -9.44
N ARG A 146 -0.96 -16.14 -9.29
CA ARG A 146 -0.83 -16.92 -8.06
C ARG A 146 0.64 -17.18 -7.71
N ASP A 147 1.47 -17.52 -8.70
CA ASP A 147 2.90 -17.79 -8.49
C ASP A 147 3.66 -16.51 -8.09
N MET A 148 3.31 -15.35 -8.64
CA MET A 148 3.86 -14.06 -8.21
C MET A 148 3.48 -13.76 -6.76
N ARG A 149 2.24 -14.07 -6.34
CA ARG A 149 1.81 -13.92 -4.95
C ARG A 149 2.61 -14.84 -4.02
N GLU A 150 2.88 -16.08 -4.44
CA GLU A 150 3.68 -17.03 -3.65
C GLU A 150 5.13 -16.58 -3.52
N TRP A 151 5.73 -16.11 -4.61
CA TRP A 151 7.04 -15.48 -4.60
C TRP A 151 7.09 -14.29 -3.62
N PHE A 152 6.10 -13.40 -3.69
CA PHE A 152 6.04 -12.23 -2.80
C PHE A 152 5.85 -12.64 -1.33
N PHE A 153 4.97 -13.60 -1.04
CA PHE A 153 4.77 -14.11 0.31
C PHE A 153 6.05 -14.74 0.86
N THR A 154 6.79 -15.47 0.04
CA THR A 154 8.08 -16.06 0.43
C THR A 154 9.08 -14.96 0.78
N LYS A 155 9.25 -13.95 -0.09
CA LYS A 155 10.09 -12.78 0.18
C LYS A 155 9.66 -12.02 1.44
N LYS A 156 8.33 -11.90 1.66
CA LYS A 156 7.75 -11.28 2.84
C LYS A 156 8.22 -11.96 4.12
N THR A 157 8.07 -13.26 4.19
CA THR A 157 8.47 -14.04 5.38
C THR A 157 9.97 -14.04 5.66
N GLN A 158 10.81 -13.72 4.67
CA GLN A 158 12.27 -13.66 4.81
C GLN A 158 12.77 -12.33 5.41
N SER A 159 12.01 -11.24 5.32
CA SER A 159 12.41 -9.96 5.90
C SER A 159 11.23 -9.20 6.49
N MET A 160 11.21 -9.19 7.81
CA MET A 160 10.18 -8.54 8.59
C MET A 160 10.85 -7.66 9.66
N PHE A 161 10.17 -6.61 10.09
CA PHE A 161 10.62 -5.78 11.20
C PHE A 161 9.44 -5.37 12.09
N VAL A 162 9.72 -5.05 13.35
CA VAL A 162 8.71 -4.55 14.29
C VAL A 162 8.61 -3.04 14.15
N VAL A 163 7.40 -2.51 13.99
CA VAL A 163 7.14 -1.07 13.97
C VAL A 163 7.18 -0.52 15.38
N THR A 164 8.17 0.32 15.67
CA THR A 164 8.37 1.00 16.96
C THR A 164 8.43 2.52 16.83
N LEU A 165 8.50 3.07 15.61
CA LEU A 165 8.53 4.52 15.36
C LEU A 165 7.36 5.24 16.05
N ASP A 166 7.66 6.29 16.83
CA ASP A 166 6.62 7.13 17.43
C ASP A 166 5.74 7.75 16.31
N PRO A 167 4.41 7.50 16.30
CA PRO A 167 3.52 8.00 15.25
C PRO A 167 3.47 9.54 15.14
N ARG A 168 3.93 10.26 16.17
CA ARG A 168 4.03 11.74 16.20
C ARG A 168 5.27 12.23 15.47
N PHE A 169 6.33 11.42 15.38
CA PHE A 169 7.62 11.79 14.80
C PHE A 169 7.49 12.41 13.39
N PRO A 170 6.78 11.80 12.42
CA PRO A 170 6.74 12.33 11.05
C PRO A 170 6.15 13.74 10.97
N LYS A 171 5.10 14.00 11.75
CA LYS A 171 4.46 15.32 11.80
C LYS A 171 5.37 16.34 12.48
N TRP A 172 5.97 15.97 13.61
CA TRP A 172 6.88 16.84 14.36
C TRP A 172 8.09 17.25 13.51
N MET A 173 8.76 16.28 12.89
CA MET A 173 9.91 16.50 12.01
C MET A 173 9.56 17.37 10.79
N ASN A 174 8.38 17.16 10.16
CA ASN A 174 7.90 18.02 9.08
C ASN A 174 7.61 19.47 9.54
N LEU A 175 7.14 19.67 10.78
CA LEU A 175 6.95 21.02 11.33
C LEU A 175 8.27 21.74 11.56
N LEU A 176 9.30 21.07 12.09
CA LEU A 176 10.65 21.61 12.20
C LEU A 176 11.25 21.90 10.82
N TYR A 177 11.03 21.01 9.85
CA TYR A 177 11.46 21.21 8.47
C TYR A 177 10.90 22.50 7.86
N ARG A 178 9.63 22.82 8.14
CA ARG A 178 9.01 24.08 7.68
C ARG A 178 9.69 25.31 8.28
N GLN A 179 10.23 25.23 9.50
CA GLN A 179 10.95 26.35 10.13
C GLN A 179 12.18 26.77 9.32
N LYS A 180 12.84 25.84 8.62
CA LYS A 180 14.00 26.16 7.77
C LYS A 180 13.66 27.20 6.70
N PHE A 181 12.46 27.12 6.12
CA PHE A 181 12.04 28.10 5.11
C PHE A 181 11.75 29.48 5.71
N TYR A 182 11.23 29.54 6.93
CA TYR A 182 11.05 30.79 7.66
C TYR A 182 12.40 31.41 8.06
N ALA A 183 13.34 30.59 8.54
CA ALA A 183 14.68 31.01 8.98
C ALA A 183 15.58 31.51 7.84
N LYS A 184 15.30 31.14 6.58
CA LYS A 184 16.14 31.46 5.41
C LYS A 184 16.46 32.95 5.26
N THR A 185 15.55 33.85 5.63
CA THR A 185 15.77 35.30 5.48
C THR A 185 16.74 35.89 6.49
N VAL A 186 17.16 35.13 7.51
CA VAL A 186 18.10 35.54 8.56
C VAL A 186 19.24 34.51 8.71
N GLU A 187 19.42 33.66 7.71
CA GLU A 187 20.48 32.65 7.67
C GLU A 187 21.85 33.33 7.55
N GLY A 188 22.81 32.95 8.40
CA GLY A 188 24.15 33.56 8.43
C GLY A 188 24.22 35.00 8.94
N VAL A 189 23.11 35.60 9.37
CA VAL A 189 23.08 36.98 9.91
C VAL A 189 23.32 36.97 11.41
N GLU A 190 24.38 37.60 11.89
CA GLU A 190 24.56 37.83 13.33
C GLU A 190 23.51 38.83 13.83
N LEU A 191 22.82 38.51 14.94
CA LEU A 191 21.79 39.39 15.48
C LEU A 191 22.44 40.45 16.36
N THR A 192 22.51 41.69 15.87
CA THR A 192 22.95 42.87 16.63
C THR A 192 21.76 43.78 16.95
N ALA A 193 21.90 44.64 17.95
CA ALA A 193 20.87 45.62 18.31
C ALA A 193 20.46 46.48 17.09
N GLU A 194 21.43 46.91 16.28
CA GLU A 194 21.18 47.73 15.10
C GLU A 194 20.33 47.01 14.04
N ILE A 195 20.59 45.72 13.82
CA ILE A 195 19.88 44.90 12.82
C ILE A 195 18.43 44.67 13.25
N VAL A 196 18.21 44.32 14.52
CA VAL A 196 16.87 43.96 15.02
C VAL A 196 15.97 45.18 15.24
N MET A 197 16.54 46.38 15.39
CA MET A 197 15.80 47.64 15.47
C MET A 197 15.26 48.13 14.12
N ASN A 198 15.63 47.48 13.01
CA ASN A 198 15.03 47.78 11.71
C ASN A 198 13.52 47.47 11.73
N PRO A 199 12.64 48.40 11.36
CA PRO A 199 11.19 48.17 11.36
C PRO A 199 10.72 47.02 10.46
N LYS A 200 11.53 46.62 9.47
CA LYS A 200 11.27 45.50 8.56
C LYS A 200 11.91 44.19 9.04
N PHE A 201 12.54 44.17 10.21
CA PHE A 201 13.15 42.98 10.77
C PHE A 201 12.10 41.90 11.03
N LYS A 202 12.39 40.68 10.58
CA LYS A 202 11.48 39.54 10.66
C LYS A 202 11.76 38.75 11.93
N TRP A 203 11.19 39.19 13.05
CA TRP A 203 11.28 38.49 14.34
C TRP A 203 10.92 37.00 14.26
N HIS A 204 9.85 36.68 13.53
CA HIS A 204 9.43 35.30 13.28
C HIS A 204 10.52 34.44 12.63
N ALA A 205 11.29 34.99 11.69
CA ALA A 205 12.38 34.28 11.02
C ALA A 205 13.56 34.03 11.98
N ALA A 206 13.88 35.00 12.85
CA ALA A 206 14.90 34.85 13.89
C ALA A 206 14.50 33.80 14.92
N ALA A 207 13.24 33.81 15.35
CA ALA A 207 12.70 32.81 16.26
C ALA A 207 12.68 31.41 15.64
N ALA A 208 12.32 31.28 14.35
CA ALA A 208 12.38 30.02 13.62
C ALA A 208 13.82 29.48 13.52
N ARG A 209 14.81 30.36 13.34
CA ARG A 209 16.24 29.95 13.34
C ARG A 209 16.67 29.43 14.70
N GLU A 210 16.36 30.16 15.77
CA GLU A 210 16.70 29.78 17.14
C GLU A 210 16.00 28.47 17.56
N GLN A 211 14.73 28.29 17.16
CA GLN A 211 14.00 27.04 17.38
C GLN A 211 14.71 25.84 16.74
N ILE A 212 15.21 25.97 15.50
CA ILE A 212 15.98 24.90 14.86
C ILE A 212 17.26 24.58 15.64
N LEU A 213 17.97 25.60 16.14
CA LEU A 213 19.19 25.41 16.93
C LEU A 213 18.94 24.69 18.26
N ARG A 214 17.75 24.85 18.85
CA ARG A 214 17.33 24.13 20.07
C ARG A 214 17.00 22.66 19.82
N HIS A 215 16.94 22.23 18.56
CA HIS A 215 16.69 20.84 18.15
C HIS A 215 17.89 20.24 17.40
N PRO A 216 19.02 19.94 18.08
CA PRO A 216 20.18 19.33 17.43
C PRO A 216 19.87 17.98 16.76
N GLU A 217 18.89 17.23 17.26
CA GLU A 217 18.38 16.00 16.65
C GLU A 217 17.76 16.23 15.27
N PHE A 218 17.18 17.41 15.03
CA PHE A 218 16.68 17.81 13.72
C PHE A 218 17.84 18.06 12.74
N GLN A 219 18.94 18.68 13.19
CA GLN A 219 20.12 18.88 12.36
C GLN A 219 20.78 17.55 12.00
N ALA A 220 20.97 16.67 12.98
CA ALA A 220 21.49 15.32 12.74
C ALA A 220 20.61 14.53 11.76
N PHE A 221 19.27 14.66 11.88
CA PHE A 221 18.33 14.06 10.93
C PHE A 221 18.51 14.65 9.52
N LEU A 222 18.63 15.97 9.39
CA LEU A 222 18.85 16.61 8.10
C LEU A 222 20.15 16.14 7.45
N ASP A 223 21.22 15.97 8.21
CA ASP A 223 22.51 15.52 7.68
C ASP A 223 22.43 14.06 7.21
N ALA A 224 21.77 13.19 7.99
CA ALA A 224 21.57 11.79 7.63
C ALA A 224 20.64 11.60 6.41
N PHE A 225 19.65 12.47 6.23
CA PHE A 225 18.61 12.33 5.20
C PHE A 225 18.69 13.38 4.07
N ASN A 226 19.71 14.25 4.03
CA ASN A 226 19.83 15.33 3.04
C ASN A 226 19.93 14.82 1.59
N ASN A 227 20.60 13.70 1.36
CA ASN A 227 20.67 13.04 0.04
C ASN A 227 19.41 12.21 -0.28
N LYS A 228 18.59 11.92 0.73
CA LYS A 228 17.32 11.15 0.64
C LYS A 228 16.09 12.04 0.83
N ARG A 229 16.26 13.37 0.82
CA ARG A 229 15.30 14.40 1.27
C ARG A 229 13.91 14.25 0.65
N ASN A 230 13.85 13.74 -0.58
CA ASN A 230 12.61 13.56 -1.31
C ASN A 230 11.75 12.43 -0.75
N ALA A 231 12.32 11.27 -0.37
CA ALA A 231 11.51 10.13 0.05
C ALA A 231 10.79 10.36 1.38
N PHE A 232 11.48 10.93 2.38
CA PHE A 232 10.86 11.23 3.67
C PHE A 232 9.76 12.30 3.56
N MET A 233 10.06 13.42 2.89
CA MET A 233 9.14 14.54 2.81
C MET A 233 7.91 14.25 1.94
N LEU A 234 8.03 13.36 0.95
CA LEU A 234 6.89 12.91 0.15
C LEU A 234 5.98 11.97 0.94
N GLU A 235 6.55 11.15 1.84
CA GLU A 235 5.81 10.06 2.49
C GLU A 235 5.46 10.30 3.97
N TYR A 236 5.81 11.44 4.56
CA TYR A 236 5.68 11.65 6.01
C TYR A 236 4.25 11.41 6.55
N ASN A 237 3.22 11.80 5.80
CA ASN A 237 1.82 11.56 6.18
C ASN A 237 1.48 10.05 6.17
N ARG A 238 1.92 9.34 5.13
CA ARG A 238 1.65 7.91 4.99
C ARG A 238 2.41 7.12 6.04
N MET A 239 3.70 7.43 6.23
CA MET A 239 4.54 6.87 7.29
C MET A 239 3.91 7.06 8.68
N GLY A 240 3.41 8.25 9.03
CA GLY A 240 2.74 8.46 10.32
C GLY A 240 1.46 7.63 10.49
N THR A 241 0.72 7.42 9.40
CA THR A 241 -0.45 6.52 9.39
C THR A 241 -0.04 5.06 9.59
N LEU A 242 1.03 4.62 8.92
CA LEU A 242 1.57 3.27 9.03
C LEU A 242 2.12 3.00 10.44
N ALA A 243 2.94 3.91 10.98
CA ALA A 243 3.45 3.85 12.35
C ALA A 243 2.31 3.67 13.37
N ARG A 244 1.28 4.51 13.29
CA ARG A 244 0.10 4.41 14.19
C ARG A 244 -0.62 3.07 14.06
N ARG A 245 -0.90 2.65 12.82
CA ARG A 245 -1.71 1.45 12.55
C ARG A 245 -1.01 0.17 12.97
N TRP A 246 0.32 0.14 12.81
CA TRP A 246 1.12 -1.06 12.96
C TRP A 246 2.03 -1.05 14.19
N GLN A 247 1.91 -0.06 15.08
CA GLN A 247 2.70 0.04 16.30
C GLN A 247 2.77 -1.28 17.08
N GLY A 248 3.99 -1.70 17.40
CA GLY A 248 4.31 -2.94 18.12
C GLY A 248 4.10 -4.22 17.32
N ARG A 249 3.80 -4.14 16.02
CA ARG A 249 3.54 -5.31 15.17
C ARG A 249 4.67 -5.53 14.18
N THR A 250 4.84 -6.80 13.83
CA THR A 250 5.74 -7.26 12.78
C THR A 250 5.13 -7.01 11.41
N VAL A 251 5.85 -6.31 10.54
CA VAL A 251 5.45 -5.96 9.16
C VAL A 251 6.58 -6.28 8.19
N PHE A 252 6.24 -6.34 6.90
CA PHE A 252 7.20 -6.60 5.84
C PHE A 252 8.21 -5.47 5.70
N ASP A 253 9.49 -5.81 5.57
CA ASP A 253 10.54 -4.89 5.15
C ASP A 253 10.72 -4.93 3.62
N PRO A 254 10.23 -3.91 2.90
CA PRO A 254 10.29 -3.91 1.45
C PRO A 254 11.69 -3.64 0.89
N SER A 255 12.68 -3.27 1.70
CA SER A 255 14.03 -2.96 1.19
C SER A 255 14.67 -4.14 0.47
N LEU A 256 14.27 -5.39 0.79
CA LEU A 256 14.67 -6.59 0.04
C LEU A 256 14.23 -6.61 -1.42
N LEU A 257 13.23 -5.80 -1.79
CA LEU A 257 12.65 -5.75 -3.13
C LEU A 257 13.00 -4.45 -3.85
N GLU A 258 14.05 -3.73 -3.44
CA GLU A 258 14.40 -2.43 -4.02
C GLU A 258 14.70 -2.50 -5.53
N GLU A 259 15.42 -3.53 -5.97
CA GLU A 259 15.73 -3.72 -7.38
C GLU A 259 14.49 -4.08 -8.19
N GLU A 260 13.68 -5.00 -7.70
CA GLU A 260 12.40 -5.40 -8.28
C GLU A 260 11.45 -4.21 -8.38
N TYR A 261 11.33 -3.42 -7.31
CA TYR A 261 10.52 -2.21 -7.27
C TYR A 261 10.99 -1.19 -8.31
N ARG A 262 12.29 -0.90 -8.38
CA ARG A 262 12.87 0.02 -9.36
C ARG A 262 12.54 -0.42 -10.79
N LYS A 263 12.72 -1.70 -11.10
CA LYS A 263 12.41 -2.27 -12.42
C LYS A 263 10.91 -2.16 -12.74
N THR A 264 10.03 -2.47 -11.79
CA THR A 264 8.59 -2.32 -11.97
C THR A 264 8.20 -0.86 -12.20
N CYS A 265 8.78 0.11 -11.49
CA CYS A 265 8.54 1.53 -11.75
C CYS A 265 8.96 1.92 -13.16
N GLN A 266 10.15 1.50 -13.62
CA GLN A 266 10.62 1.78 -14.98
C GLN A 266 9.68 1.21 -16.05
N LEU A 267 9.17 -0.01 -15.86
CA LEU A 267 8.20 -0.59 -16.79
C LEU A 267 6.85 0.13 -16.72
N ALA A 268 6.33 0.43 -15.53
CA ALA A 268 5.07 1.16 -15.36
C ALA A 268 5.12 2.55 -16.04
N GLU A 269 6.24 3.25 -15.93
CA GLU A 269 6.47 4.50 -16.66
C GLU A 269 6.44 4.31 -18.17
N PHE A 270 7.10 3.28 -18.68
CA PHE A 270 7.08 2.92 -20.09
C PHE A 270 5.65 2.63 -20.56
N MET A 271 4.89 1.85 -19.80
CA MET A 271 3.51 1.50 -20.13
C MET A 271 2.61 2.74 -20.20
N VAL A 272 2.70 3.63 -19.21
CA VAL A 272 1.91 4.88 -19.16
C VAL A 272 2.27 5.79 -20.33
N LYS A 273 3.54 5.88 -20.73
CA LYS A 273 3.97 6.72 -21.85
C LYS A 273 3.51 6.19 -23.20
N ASN A 274 3.47 4.86 -23.37
CA ASN A 274 3.27 4.21 -24.68
C ASN A 274 1.85 3.69 -24.92
N TYR A 275 0.96 3.68 -23.93
CA TYR A 275 -0.44 3.27 -24.13
C TYR A 275 -1.40 4.41 -23.78
N LYS A 276 -2.04 4.96 -24.81
CA LYS A 276 -2.89 6.17 -24.72
C LYS A 276 -3.94 6.09 -23.61
N PRO A 277 -4.71 4.99 -23.44
CA PRO A 277 -5.71 4.90 -22.37
C PRO A 277 -5.10 5.08 -20.97
N LEU A 278 -3.93 4.50 -20.69
CA LEU A 278 -3.23 4.72 -19.43
C LEU A 278 -2.69 6.15 -19.31
N LYS A 279 -2.10 6.70 -20.37
CA LYS A 279 -1.59 8.09 -20.37
C LYS A 279 -2.67 9.10 -20.00
N PHE A 280 -3.84 9.00 -20.63
CA PHE A 280 -4.96 9.90 -20.37
C PHE A 280 -5.49 9.74 -18.94
N ALA A 281 -5.62 8.50 -18.49
CA ALA A 281 -6.22 8.21 -17.20
C ALA A 281 -5.29 8.53 -15.99
N THR A 282 -3.98 8.62 -16.21
CA THR A 282 -2.96 8.93 -15.19
C THR A 282 -2.47 10.38 -15.18
N SER A 283 -2.88 11.19 -16.16
CA SER A 283 -2.44 12.58 -16.36
C SER A 283 -2.53 13.49 -15.11
N ASN A 284 -3.48 13.20 -14.20
CA ASN A 284 -3.66 13.93 -12.93
C ASN A 284 -3.29 13.13 -11.67
N LYS A 285 -2.81 11.88 -11.80
CA LYS A 285 -2.64 10.94 -10.68
C LYS A 285 -1.22 10.38 -10.52
N GLY A 286 -0.32 10.67 -11.46
CA GLY A 286 1.05 10.14 -11.45
C GLY A 286 1.13 8.64 -11.75
N ILE A 287 2.35 8.11 -11.86
CA ILE A 287 2.66 6.69 -12.21
C ILE A 287 2.35 5.72 -11.04
N THR A 288 2.10 6.23 -9.84
CA THR A 288 1.90 5.45 -8.59
C THR A 288 0.53 4.78 -8.47
N VAL A 289 -0.14 4.51 -9.59
CA VAL A 289 -1.43 3.83 -9.56
C VAL A 289 -1.21 2.34 -9.32
N SER A 290 -1.74 1.83 -8.21
CA SER A 290 -1.50 0.44 -7.75
C SER A 290 -1.83 -0.62 -8.80
N SER A 291 -2.83 -0.41 -9.66
CA SER A 291 -3.18 -1.37 -10.71
C SER A 291 -2.18 -1.41 -11.87
N VAL A 292 -1.56 -0.26 -12.21
CA VAL A 292 -0.50 -0.22 -13.24
C VAL A 292 0.76 -0.87 -12.69
N LEU A 293 1.12 -0.58 -11.44
CA LEU A 293 2.24 -1.24 -10.77
C LEU A 293 2.03 -2.75 -10.62
N ALA A 294 0.81 -3.21 -10.34
CA ALA A 294 0.50 -4.63 -10.27
C ALA A 294 0.68 -5.35 -11.63
N LEU A 295 0.20 -4.76 -12.73
CA LEU A 295 0.41 -5.32 -14.07
C LEU A 295 1.89 -5.28 -14.47
N ALA A 296 2.59 -4.18 -14.20
CA ALA A 296 4.02 -4.08 -14.46
C ALA A 296 4.82 -5.12 -13.65
N ALA A 297 4.48 -5.32 -12.37
CA ALA A 297 5.10 -6.34 -11.52
C ALA A 297 4.88 -7.74 -12.10
N LEU A 298 3.66 -8.05 -12.58
CA LEU A 298 3.35 -9.34 -13.20
C LEU A 298 4.20 -9.57 -14.47
N LEU A 299 4.27 -8.58 -15.37
CA LEU A 299 5.07 -8.68 -16.59
C LEU A 299 6.56 -8.84 -16.29
N MET A 300 7.09 -8.11 -15.30
CA MET A 300 8.47 -8.29 -14.85
C MET A 300 8.68 -9.69 -14.27
N PHE A 301 7.76 -10.16 -13.41
CA PHE A 301 7.87 -11.45 -12.74
C PHE A 301 7.91 -12.62 -13.73
N VAL A 302 7.02 -12.65 -14.73
CA VAL A 302 6.97 -13.76 -15.71
C VAL A 302 8.16 -13.78 -16.67
N ARG A 303 8.98 -12.74 -16.66
CA ARG A 303 10.22 -12.62 -17.46
C ARG A 303 11.46 -12.55 -16.58
N ASP A 304 11.42 -13.11 -15.38
CA ASP A 304 12.56 -13.18 -14.46
C ASP A 304 13.23 -11.82 -14.23
N TRP A 305 12.41 -10.77 -14.20
CA TRP A 305 12.83 -9.38 -14.01
C TRP A 305 13.72 -8.82 -15.14
N ASP A 306 13.59 -9.34 -16.36
CA ASP A 306 14.17 -8.78 -17.59
C ASP A 306 13.32 -7.62 -18.13
N GLN A 307 13.95 -6.45 -18.30
CA GLN A 307 13.27 -5.23 -18.74
C GLN A 307 12.83 -5.29 -20.21
N ASP A 308 13.65 -5.85 -21.09
CA ASP A 308 13.44 -5.78 -22.52
C ASP A 308 12.40 -6.81 -22.96
N LEU A 309 12.43 -8.01 -22.36
CA LEU A 309 11.38 -9.01 -22.56
C LEU A 309 10.02 -8.51 -22.06
N ALA A 310 9.96 -7.88 -20.87
CA ALA A 310 8.70 -7.36 -20.33
C ALA A 310 8.14 -6.20 -21.17
N ARG A 311 9.01 -5.32 -21.72
CA ARG A 311 8.60 -4.28 -22.68
C ARG A 311 8.11 -4.86 -23.99
N SER A 312 8.78 -5.89 -24.50
CA SER A 312 8.37 -6.60 -25.72
C SER A 312 6.98 -7.20 -25.57
N ASP A 313 6.72 -7.91 -24.46
CA ASP A 313 5.40 -8.45 -24.15
C ASP A 313 4.33 -7.36 -24.04
N PHE A 314 4.64 -6.25 -23.36
CA PHE A 314 3.72 -5.12 -23.29
C PHE A 314 3.38 -4.57 -24.68
N SER A 315 4.37 -4.37 -25.55
CA SER A 315 4.13 -3.91 -26.93
C SER A 315 3.18 -4.85 -27.67
N ARG A 316 3.41 -6.17 -27.60
CA ARG A 316 2.54 -7.20 -28.19
C ARG A 316 1.12 -7.14 -27.67
N ILE A 317 0.94 -6.92 -26.36
CA ILE A 317 -0.39 -6.73 -25.75
C ILE A 317 -1.06 -5.49 -26.36
N THR A 318 -0.36 -4.36 -26.41
CA THR A 318 -0.94 -3.09 -26.88
C THR A 318 -1.28 -3.05 -28.36
N GLU A 319 -0.62 -3.87 -29.20
CA GLU A 319 -0.90 -3.98 -30.64
C GLU A 319 -2.30 -4.53 -30.93
N VAL A 320 -2.82 -5.40 -30.05
CA VAL A 320 -4.10 -6.09 -30.25
C VAL A 320 -5.14 -5.75 -29.16
N ALA A 321 -4.78 -4.87 -28.23
CA ALA A 321 -5.67 -4.38 -27.18
C ALA A 321 -6.94 -3.74 -27.79
N GLY A 322 -8.08 -4.05 -27.20
CA GLY A 322 -9.40 -3.56 -27.63
C GLY A 322 -10.33 -4.66 -28.17
N ASN A 323 -9.80 -5.86 -28.42
CA ASN A 323 -10.56 -7.01 -28.94
C ASN A 323 -10.71 -8.17 -27.95
N SER A 324 -10.21 -8.03 -26.71
CA SER A 324 -10.14 -9.13 -25.75
C SER A 324 -11.41 -9.37 -24.96
N ASN A 325 -11.65 -10.62 -24.56
CA ASN A 325 -12.64 -11.01 -23.57
C ASN A 325 -12.31 -10.41 -22.20
N GLN A 326 -13.14 -9.46 -21.77
CA GLN A 326 -12.94 -8.75 -20.51
C GLN A 326 -13.16 -9.60 -19.26
N ASP A 327 -13.82 -10.77 -19.39
CA ASP A 327 -14.05 -11.68 -18.27
C ASP A 327 -12.74 -12.34 -17.80
N LEU A 328 -11.74 -12.48 -18.68
CA LEU A 328 -10.42 -12.99 -18.33
C LEU A 328 -9.64 -12.00 -17.43
N GLY A 329 -9.97 -10.72 -17.50
CA GLY A 329 -9.38 -9.66 -16.68
C GLY A 329 -10.04 -9.48 -15.30
N ASN A 330 -11.10 -10.25 -14.98
CA ASN A 330 -11.77 -10.20 -13.68
C ASN A 330 -11.01 -11.02 -12.63
N VAL A 331 -9.75 -10.62 -12.39
CA VAL A 331 -8.84 -11.28 -11.44
C VAL A 331 -8.36 -10.24 -10.43
N LEU A 332 -8.18 -10.67 -9.19
CA LEU A 332 -7.49 -9.85 -8.19
C LEU A 332 -5.99 -9.84 -8.54
N GLY A 333 -5.41 -8.68 -8.77
CA GLY A 333 -3.96 -8.51 -8.85
C GLY A 333 -3.31 -8.45 -7.48
N LEU A 334 -2.00 -8.60 -7.44
CA LEU A 334 -1.17 -8.23 -6.30
C LEU A 334 -0.26 -7.08 -6.72
N ASN A 335 -0.25 -5.98 -5.97
CA ASN A 335 0.82 -4.99 -6.00
C ASN A 335 1.79 -5.29 -4.85
N PRO A 336 2.93 -5.97 -5.11
CA PRO A 336 3.91 -6.28 -4.07
C PRO A 336 4.61 -5.03 -3.51
N PHE A 337 4.44 -3.88 -4.17
CA PHE A 337 5.11 -2.62 -3.83
C PHE A 337 4.16 -1.58 -3.25
N HIS A 338 2.99 -1.99 -2.76
CA HIS A 338 2.07 -1.09 -2.08
C HIS A 338 2.77 -0.40 -0.90
N ASP A 339 2.72 0.94 -0.87
CA ASP A 339 3.43 1.79 0.10
C ASP A 339 4.95 1.56 0.21
N PHE A 340 5.61 1.00 -0.81
CA PHE A 340 7.04 0.66 -0.76
C PHE A 340 7.91 1.78 -0.15
N ARG A 341 7.78 3.01 -0.69
CA ARG A 341 8.58 4.16 -0.25
C ARG A 341 8.24 4.59 1.17
N ALA A 342 6.97 4.54 1.57
CA ALA A 342 6.54 4.90 2.91
C ALA A 342 7.06 3.90 3.95
N TRP A 343 7.05 2.60 3.65
CA TRP A 343 7.64 1.56 4.50
C TRP A 343 9.17 1.66 4.57
N GLN A 344 9.85 1.87 3.44
CA GLN A 344 11.30 2.10 3.38
C GLN A 344 11.70 3.32 4.23
N ALA A 345 10.96 4.42 4.10
CA ALA A 345 11.19 5.63 4.90
C ALA A 345 10.91 5.38 6.40
N LEU A 346 9.82 4.69 6.73
CA LEU A 346 9.49 4.34 8.12
C LEU A 346 10.62 3.58 8.79
N LYS A 347 11.11 2.51 8.15
CA LYS A 347 12.20 1.69 8.68
C LYS A 347 13.47 2.52 8.89
N ALA A 348 13.89 3.26 7.86
CA ALA A 348 15.11 4.08 7.93
C ALA A 348 15.04 5.14 9.05
N VAL A 349 13.88 5.78 9.22
CA VAL A 349 13.66 6.78 10.29
C VAL A 349 13.65 6.13 11.66
N GLN A 350 13.02 4.96 11.79
CA GLN A 350 13.00 4.20 13.03
C GLN A 350 14.41 3.79 13.47
N GLU A 351 15.24 3.30 12.53
CA GLU A 351 16.62 2.92 12.78
C GLU A 351 17.52 4.11 13.14
N PHE A 352 17.16 5.32 12.68
CA PHE A 352 17.84 6.55 13.08
C PHE A 352 17.63 6.89 14.56
N GLY A 353 16.52 6.44 15.17
CA GLY A 353 16.39 6.40 16.64
C GLY A 353 16.13 7.74 17.33
N VAL A 354 15.49 8.70 16.68
CA VAL A 354 15.19 10.00 17.32
C VAL A 354 14.00 9.90 18.27
N HIS A 355 14.22 10.36 19.50
CA HIS A 355 13.16 10.49 20.50
C HIS A 355 12.30 11.72 20.22
N VAL A 356 10.98 11.53 20.24
CA VAL A 356 10.02 12.62 20.15
C VAL A 356 9.72 13.13 21.56
N PRO A 357 9.88 14.44 21.85
CA PRO A 357 9.54 15.01 23.15
C PRO A 357 8.09 14.72 23.58
N GLU A 358 7.87 14.62 24.89
CA GLU A 358 6.54 14.33 25.45
C GLU A 358 5.53 15.44 25.11
N TYR A 359 5.96 16.69 25.23
CA TYR A 359 5.18 17.88 24.86
C TYR A 359 5.69 18.46 23.53
N ILE A 360 4.78 18.63 22.56
CA ILE A 360 5.11 19.12 21.21
C ILE A 360 4.15 20.25 20.85
N ASP A 361 4.47 21.47 21.30
CA ASP A 361 3.86 22.69 20.75
C ASP A 361 4.93 23.60 20.17
N LEU A 362 5.40 23.25 18.97
CA LEU A 362 6.37 24.05 18.22
C LEU A 362 5.83 25.45 17.87
N LYS A 363 4.51 25.67 17.92
CA LYS A 363 3.95 27.01 17.69
C LYS A 363 4.12 27.86 18.95
N ALA A 364 3.75 27.33 20.11
CA ALA A 364 3.94 28.01 21.40
C ALA A 364 5.41 28.23 21.71
N GLU A 365 6.27 27.23 21.47
CA GLU A 365 7.71 27.35 21.64
C GLU A 365 8.28 28.49 20.80
N ARG A 366 7.93 28.58 19.51
CA ARG A 366 8.41 29.67 18.66
C ARG A 366 7.94 31.05 19.14
N VAL A 367 6.72 31.16 19.65
CA VAL A 367 6.20 32.40 20.23
C VAL A 367 7.02 32.78 21.47
N ALA A 368 7.31 31.82 22.35
CA ALA A 368 8.15 32.03 23.52
C ALA A 368 9.57 32.47 23.12
N ILE A 369 10.19 31.81 22.15
CA ILE A 369 11.49 32.18 21.60
C ILE A 369 11.48 33.60 21.01
N GLU A 370 10.43 33.96 20.28
CA GLU A 370 10.32 35.33 19.74
C GLU A 370 10.22 36.36 20.87
N GLN A 371 9.46 36.08 21.93
CA GLN A 371 9.38 36.95 23.11
C GLN A 371 10.74 37.07 23.82
N GLU A 372 11.46 35.96 24.01
CA GLU A 372 12.81 35.94 24.58
C GLU A 372 13.80 36.78 23.75
N LEU A 373 13.77 36.64 22.42
CA LEU A 373 14.62 37.42 21.51
C LEU A 373 14.27 38.91 21.57
N ARG A 374 12.98 39.27 21.56
CA ARG A 374 12.55 40.67 21.67
C ARG A 374 13.00 41.28 23.00
N ALA A 375 12.81 40.57 24.11
CA ALA A 375 13.25 41.00 25.43
C ALA A 375 14.77 41.18 25.50
N LYS A 376 15.54 40.23 24.95
CA LYS A 376 17.01 40.28 24.89
C LYS A 376 17.54 41.54 24.20
N PHE A 377 16.84 42.03 23.18
CA PHE A 377 17.24 43.21 22.40
C PHE A 377 16.41 44.47 22.71
N GLY A 378 15.58 44.46 23.75
CA GLY A 378 14.77 45.63 24.13
C GLY A 378 13.65 46.00 23.13
N ALA A 379 13.22 45.07 22.30
CA ALA A 379 12.13 45.27 21.34
C ALA A 379 10.75 45.09 22.01
N PRO A 380 9.70 45.76 21.52
CA PRO A 380 8.34 45.62 22.08
C PRO A 380 7.84 44.17 21.97
N PRO A 381 7.02 43.71 22.92
CA PRO A 381 6.48 42.35 22.93
C PRO A 381 5.57 42.10 21.71
N ILE A 382 5.29 40.84 21.44
CA ILE A 382 4.34 40.45 20.39
C ILE A 382 2.96 41.02 20.75
N PRO A 383 2.27 41.74 19.84
CA PRO A 383 0.91 42.19 20.07
C PRO A 383 0.00 40.99 20.38
N VAL A 384 -0.78 41.08 21.46
CA VAL A 384 -1.81 40.10 21.75
C VAL A 384 -3.00 40.41 20.83
N GLU A 385 -3.30 39.51 19.88
CA GLU A 385 -4.54 39.56 19.09
C GLU A 385 -5.72 38.97 19.87
#